data_AF-A0A174ZQI1-F1
#
_entry.id   AF-A0A174ZQI1-F1
#
_cell.length_a   1.000
_cell.length_b   1.000
_cell.length_c   1.000
_cell.angle_alpha   90.00
_cell.angle_beta   90.00
_cell.angle_gamma   90.00
#
_symmetry.space_group_name_H-M   'P 1'
#
loop_
_entity.id
_entity.type
_entity.pdbx_description
1 polymer ?
#
loop_
_entity_poly.entity_id
_entity_poly.type
_entity_poly.pdbx_seq_one_letter_code
_entity_poly.pdbx_strand_id
1 'polypeptide(L)'
;MLAGVQLSDGLKLEAIADGGFSYAEIPYEIIEKDELPTYKKKDGDSRVLKVSGFSYPLAKLTPDKMYELLENCRRYQGNYIVLDTMNCEAGILENVVEECSMMMTDYRIPVFIENGCNGSDETGYLNNAYSDISSLKSIAEYCNRLCDTAIVGISINVGYSNLLAKNVRSQIDQCSEYLCMIHANDNGGVYNEKQMPFTFTRGRGNLITDWYHIIGALIKIEFSGWMIFDNSGTFARVPEELQTQYVRMLHAIVKEWQGQFTFVERVLNKPDKKLILFGAGQMLWDYMDVLGNKFPPYFAVDNGKMRWGTKVCGVDVKAPSAILDVPAQERNVVICCMYYDAISAQLKAMGVEHSEFQDRYFV
;
A
#
# COMPACT_ATOMS: atom_id res chain seq x y z
N MET A 1 3.95 1.24 6.83
CA MET A 1 3.66 2.14 5.69
C MET A 1 3.20 3.49 6.20
N LEU A 2 3.61 4.57 5.54
CA LEU A 2 2.99 5.89 5.71
C LEU A 2 1.88 6.04 4.67
N ALA A 3 0.80 6.74 5.02
CA ALA A 3 -0.35 6.89 4.12
C ALA A 3 -0.82 8.34 4.01
N GLY A 4 -1.24 8.72 2.81
CA GLY A 4 -1.74 10.05 2.47
C GLY A 4 -2.70 10.02 1.28
N VAL A 5 -3.26 11.17 0.93
CA VAL A 5 -4.13 11.33 -0.24
C VAL A 5 -3.49 12.36 -1.16
N GLN A 6 -3.47 12.12 -2.47
CA GLN A 6 -3.06 13.15 -3.42
C GLN A 6 -4.16 14.20 -3.53
N LEU A 7 -3.80 15.46 -3.34
CA LEU A 7 -4.71 16.57 -3.56
C LEU A 7 -5.11 16.61 -5.04
N SER A 8 -6.39 16.84 -5.31
CA SER A 8 -6.93 16.96 -6.66
C SER A 8 -7.94 18.09 -6.74
N ASP A 9 -8.19 18.57 -7.95
CA ASP A 9 -9.19 19.60 -8.19
C ASP A 9 -10.54 19.18 -7.63
N GLY A 10 -11.08 20.00 -6.74
CA GLY A 10 -12.35 19.75 -6.06
C GLY A 10 -12.20 19.14 -4.67
N LEU A 11 -11.14 18.40 -4.34
CA LEU A 11 -10.94 17.83 -3.00
C LEU A 11 -10.43 18.90 -2.02
N LYS A 12 -11.16 19.13 -0.93
CA LYS A 12 -10.73 20.05 0.13
C LYS A 12 -9.72 19.44 1.09
N LEU A 13 -8.70 20.22 1.46
CA LEU A 13 -7.72 19.81 2.48
C LEU A 13 -8.38 19.52 3.84
N GLU A 14 -9.42 20.28 4.20
CA GLU A 14 -10.24 20.04 5.39
C GLU A 14 -10.81 18.61 5.39
N ALA A 15 -11.29 18.14 4.23
CA ALA A 15 -11.85 16.80 4.11
C ALA A 15 -10.78 15.72 4.30
N ILE A 16 -9.54 15.96 3.83
CA ILE A 16 -8.40 15.05 4.04
C ILE A 16 -8.08 14.95 5.55
N ALA A 17 -7.96 16.09 6.22
CA ALA A 17 -7.62 16.16 7.64
C ALA A 17 -8.74 15.60 8.55
N ASP A 18 -9.97 16.06 8.36
CA ASP A 18 -11.17 15.60 9.09
C ASP A 18 -11.50 14.13 8.79
N GLY A 19 -11.07 13.64 7.62
CA GLY A 19 -11.24 12.26 7.20
C GLY A 19 -10.28 11.28 7.87
N GLY A 20 -9.17 11.78 8.45
CA GLY A 20 -8.26 10.97 9.27
C GLY A 20 -6.81 10.95 8.80
N PHE A 21 -6.48 11.56 7.66
CA PHE A 21 -5.11 11.58 7.17
C PHE A 21 -4.30 12.70 7.79
N SER A 22 -3.01 12.44 8.00
CA SER A 22 -2.03 13.44 8.44
C SER A 22 -1.16 13.97 7.30
N TYR A 23 -1.29 13.38 6.11
CA TYR A 23 -0.42 13.63 4.97
C TYR A 23 -1.24 13.85 3.70
N ALA A 24 -0.83 14.83 2.90
CA ALA A 24 -1.31 15.04 1.55
C ALA A 24 -0.13 15.21 0.58
N GLU A 25 -0.21 14.51 -0.55
CA GLU A 25 0.70 14.75 -1.68
C GLU A 25 0.13 15.88 -2.52
N ILE A 26 0.95 16.86 -2.90
CA ILE A 26 0.47 18.04 -3.61
C ILE A 26 1.00 18.00 -5.05
N PRO A 27 0.13 17.94 -6.07
CA PRO A 27 0.54 18.21 -7.44
C PRO A 27 1.18 19.60 -7.52
N TYR A 28 2.41 19.66 -7.98
CA TYR A 28 3.21 20.87 -7.89
C TYR A 28 2.62 22.03 -8.74
N GLU A 29 1.88 21.70 -9.80
CA GLU A 29 1.16 22.68 -10.62
C GLU A 29 0.12 23.51 -9.82
N ILE A 30 -0.33 23.02 -8.66
CA ILE A 30 -1.19 23.78 -7.74
C ILE A 30 -0.38 24.92 -7.08
N ILE A 31 0.87 24.66 -6.72
CA ILE A 31 1.78 25.63 -6.09
C ILE A 31 2.32 26.63 -7.10
N GLU A 32 2.46 26.25 -8.37
CA GLU A 32 2.86 27.21 -9.41
C GLU A 32 1.81 28.30 -9.64
N LYS A 33 0.54 28.01 -9.32
CA LYS A 33 -0.59 28.94 -9.49
C LYS A 33 -0.87 29.74 -8.23
N ASP A 34 -0.64 29.16 -7.05
CA ASP A 34 -1.01 29.71 -5.74
C ASP A 34 0.03 29.36 -4.66
N GLU A 35 -0.02 30.00 -3.48
CA GLU A 35 0.76 29.52 -2.32
C GLU A 35 0.27 28.13 -1.87
N LEU A 36 1.08 27.42 -1.08
CA LEU A 36 0.71 26.10 -0.54
C LEU A 36 -0.71 26.18 0.07
N PRO A 37 -1.66 25.32 -0.37
CA PRO A 37 -3.02 25.48 0.06
C PRO A 37 -3.11 25.30 1.59
N THR A 38 -3.80 26.20 2.25
CA THR A 38 -4.02 26.17 3.71
C THR A 38 -5.49 25.94 4.00
N TYR A 39 -5.79 25.40 5.18
CA TYR A 39 -7.16 25.20 5.64
C TYR A 39 -7.37 25.76 7.04
N LYS A 40 -8.59 26.23 7.32
CA LYS A 40 -8.96 26.66 8.67
C LYS A 40 -9.38 25.44 9.48
N LYS A 41 -8.67 25.17 10.58
CA LYS A 41 -9.09 24.13 11.53
C LYS A 41 -10.43 24.50 12.14
N LYS A 42 -11.32 23.52 12.31
CA LYS A 42 -12.51 23.67 13.16
C LYS A 42 -12.06 23.87 14.60
N ASP A 43 -12.71 24.79 15.33
CA ASP A 43 -12.41 25.07 16.73
C ASP A 43 -12.44 23.77 17.56
N GLY A 44 -11.30 23.43 18.17
CA GLY A 44 -11.17 22.29 19.08
C GLY A 44 -10.51 21.01 18.52
N ASP A 45 -10.30 20.87 17.21
CA ASP A 45 -9.60 19.71 16.63
C ASP A 45 -8.23 20.12 16.05
N SER A 46 -7.14 19.60 16.64
CA SER A 46 -5.78 20.11 16.40
C SER A 46 -5.01 19.33 15.34
N ARG A 47 -5.66 18.62 14.40
CA ARG A 47 -4.93 17.86 13.37
C ARG A 47 -4.23 18.83 12.42
N VAL A 48 -2.92 18.65 12.21
CA VAL A 48 -2.11 19.38 11.23
C VAL A 48 -1.92 18.46 10.05
N LEU A 49 -2.47 18.82 8.90
CA LEU A 49 -2.13 18.17 7.64
C LEU A 49 -0.71 18.58 7.22
N LYS A 50 0.14 17.60 6.93
CA LYS A 50 1.51 17.79 6.46
C LYS A 50 1.59 17.50 4.97
N VAL A 51 2.49 18.19 4.28
CA VAL A 51 2.86 17.82 2.91
C VAL A 51 3.66 16.51 2.97
N SER A 52 3.18 15.44 2.33
CA SER A 52 3.99 14.23 2.19
C SER A 52 5.10 14.45 1.18
N GLY A 53 4.79 15.04 0.03
CA GLY A 53 5.71 15.33 -1.05
C GLY A 53 4.98 15.99 -2.22
N PHE A 54 5.69 16.14 -3.34
CA PHE A 54 5.14 16.74 -4.56
C PHE A 54 5.08 15.74 -5.71
N SER A 55 4.01 15.82 -6.51
CA SER A 55 3.94 15.15 -7.81
C SER A 55 4.15 16.14 -8.95
N TYR A 56 4.87 15.74 -9.99
CA TYR A 56 5.12 16.58 -11.16
C TYR A 56 5.31 15.76 -12.44
N PRO A 57 4.83 16.22 -13.61
CA PRO A 57 5.02 15.50 -14.87
C PRO A 57 6.47 15.44 -15.32
N LEU A 58 7.01 14.23 -15.47
CA LEU A 58 8.38 14.03 -15.97
C LEU A 58 8.57 14.67 -17.34
N ALA A 59 7.54 14.62 -18.20
CA ALA A 59 7.58 15.20 -19.54
C ALA A 59 7.84 16.72 -19.56
N LYS A 60 7.61 17.42 -18.42
CA LYS A 60 7.83 18.87 -18.26
C LYS A 60 9.06 19.18 -17.41
N LEU A 61 9.84 18.17 -17.04
CA LEU A 61 10.98 18.33 -16.16
C LEU A 61 12.18 18.87 -16.93
N THR A 62 12.80 19.89 -16.36
CA THR A 62 14.08 20.45 -16.80
C THR A 62 15.03 20.52 -15.60
N PRO A 63 16.35 20.71 -15.80
CA PRO A 63 17.29 20.92 -14.70
C PRO A 63 16.88 22.07 -13.76
N ASP A 64 16.50 23.21 -14.31
CA ASP A 64 16.01 24.37 -13.54
C ASP A 64 14.75 24.03 -12.73
N LYS A 65 13.83 23.28 -13.33
CA LYS A 65 12.60 22.85 -12.66
C LYS A 65 12.88 21.84 -11.55
N MET A 66 13.84 20.94 -11.73
CA MET A 66 14.28 20.03 -10.66
C MET A 66 14.80 20.80 -9.46
N TYR A 67 15.62 21.84 -9.68
CA TYR A 67 16.10 22.71 -8.61
C TYR A 67 14.93 23.37 -7.86
N GLU A 68 13.98 23.94 -8.59
CA GLU A 68 12.80 24.59 -8.01
C GLU A 68 11.94 23.63 -7.17
N LEU A 69 11.72 22.40 -7.68
CA LEU A 69 11.00 21.35 -6.97
C LEU A 69 11.69 20.97 -5.66
N LEU A 70 13.02 20.82 -5.67
CA LEU A 70 13.81 20.47 -4.48
C LEU A 70 13.81 21.60 -3.44
N GLU A 71 13.97 22.84 -3.88
CA GLU A 71 13.92 24.02 -3.01
C GLU A 71 12.56 24.15 -2.34
N ASN A 72 11.47 24.06 -3.10
CA ASN A 72 10.13 24.14 -2.55
C ASN A 72 9.78 22.91 -1.70
N CYS A 73 10.25 21.71 -2.06
CA CYS A 73 10.02 20.52 -1.26
C CYS A 73 10.67 20.68 0.12
N ARG A 74 11.89 21.21 0.18
CA ARG A 74 12.55 21.58 1.43
C ARG A 74 11.78 22.67 2.19
N ARG A 75 11.39 23.75 1.51
CA ARG A 75 10.66 24.89 2.10
C ARG A 75 9.37 24.46 2.80
N TYR A 76 8.61 23.57 2.17
CA TYR A 76 7.34 23.07 2.68
C TYR A 76 7.46 21.77 3.47
N GLN A 77 8.68 21.35 3.78
CA GLN A 77 8.97 20.14 4.56
C GLN A 77 8.35 18.87 3.95
N GLY A 78 8.28 18.83 2.62
CA GLY A 78 7.97 17.62 1.87
C GLY A 78 9.08 16.57 2.04
N ASN A 79 8.72 15.31 1.87
CA ASN A 79 9.58 14.16 2.12
C ASN A 79 10.09 13.52 0.81
N TYR A 80 9.48 13.84 -0.33
CA TYR A 80 9.84 13.31 -1.63
C TYR A 80 9.31 14.17 -2.78
N ILE A 81 9.80 13.89 -3.98
CA ILE A 81 9.18 14.29 -5.26
C ILE A 81 8.86 13.01 -6.02
N VAL A 82 7.66 12.87 -6.57
CA VAL A 82 7.28 11.77 -7.47
C VAL A 82 7.04 12.34 -8.86
N LEU A 83 7.60 11.67 -9.86
CA LEU A 83 7.57 12.09 -11.26
C LEU A 83 6.61 11.18 -12.03
N ASP A 84 5.47 11.71 -12.45
CA ASP A 84 4.52 10.95 -13.26
C ASP A 84 5.01 10.84 -14.70
N THR A 85 4.81 9.67 -15.31
CA THR A 85 5.41 9.32 -16.60
C THR A 85 4.36 9.02 -17.67
N MET A 86 3.12 9.46 -17.44
CA MET A 86 2.05 9.34 -18.42
C MET A 86 2.35 10.22 -19.64
N ASN A 87 2.24 9.65 -20.85
CA ASN A 87 2.57 10.35 -22.10
C ASN A 87 4.00 10.93 -22.14
N CYS A 88 4.96 10.27 -21.50
CA CYS A 88 6.33 10.74 -21.38
C CYS A 88 7.30 10.02 -22.35
N GLU A 89 8.22 10.78 -22.93
CA GLU A 89 9.35 10.25 -23.71
C GLU A 89 10.46 9.72 -22.78
N ALA A 90 11.25 8.78 -23.27
CA ALA A 90 12.36 8.17 -22.53
C ALA A 90 13.55 9.14 -22.35
N GLY A 91 14.40 8.90 -21.35
CA GLY A 91 15.69 9.58 -21.20
C GLY A 91 15.63 10.95 -20.50
N ILE A 92 14.44 11.50 -20.24
CA ILE A 92 14.31 12.83 -19.64
C ILE A 92 14.91 12.87 -18.23
N LEU A 93 14.61 11.87 -17.38
CA LEU A 93 15.11 11.85 -16.01
C LEU A 93 16.63 11.69 -16.00
N GLU A 94 17.15 10.78 -16.81
CA GLU A 94 18.58 10.51 -16.94
C GLU A 94 19.36 11.78 -17.32
N ASN A 95 18.90 12.51 -18.35
CA ASN A 95 19.51 13.77 -18.76
C ASN A 95 19.47 14.83 -17.64
N VAL A 96 18.34 14.97 -16.95
CA VAL A 96 18.21 15.92 -15.83
C VAL A 96 19.14 15.55 -14.69
N VAL A 97 19.26 14.27 -14.34
CA VAL A 97 20.13 13.80 -13.26
C VAL A 97 21.60 13.97 -13.61
N GLU A 98 22.00 13.77 -14.87
CA GLU A 98 23.39 14.05 -15.32
C GLU A 98 23.81 15.50 -15.03
N GLU A 99 22.89 16.45 -15.21
CA GLU A 99 23.15 17.87 -14.94
C GLU A 99 22.96 18.25 -13.46
N CYS A 100 22.09 17.54 -12.73
CA CYS A 100 21.65 17.91 -11.38
C CYS A 100 22.22 17.04 -10.25
N SER A 101 23.01 16.01 -10.54
CA SER A 101 23.40 14.95 -9.58
C SER A 101 24.01 15.47 -8.27
N MET A 102 24.93 16.43 -8.35
CA MET A 102 25.54 17.06 -7.16
C MET A 102 24.49 17.76 -6.30
N MET A 103 23.61 18.53 -6.93
CA MET A 103 22.56 19.27 -6.24
C MET A 103 21.53 18.33 -5.63
N MET A 104 21.11 17.27 -6.33
CA MET A 104 20.24 16.24 -5.76
C MET A 104 20.88 15.59 -4.52
N THR A 105 22.18 15.27 -4.60
CA THR A 105 22.97 14.70 -3.51
C THR A 105 23.04 15.62 -2.29
N ASP A 106 23.17 16.94 -2.50
CA ASP A 106 23.17 17.93 -1.44
C ASP A 106 21.78 18.12 -0.82
N TYR A 107 20.73 18.05 -1.64
CA TYR A 107 19.37 18.21 -1.15
C TYR A 107 18.90 17.02 -0.31
N ARG A 108 19.29 15.80 -0.71
CA ARG A 108 18.92 14.52 -0.08
C ARG A 108 17.40 14.31 0.03
N ILE A 109 16.66 14.88 -0.91
CA ILE A 109 15.22 14.66 -1.04
C ILE A 109 15.05 13.52 -2.05
N PRO A 110 14.42 12.40 -1.65
CA PRO A 110 14.13 11.29 -2.55
C PRO A 110 13.29 11.73 -3.76
N VAL A 111 13.64 11.19 -4.93
CA VAL A 111 12.89 11.40 -6.18
C VAL A 111 12.40 10.04 -6.66
N PHE A 112 11.10 9.89 -6.86
CA PHE A 112 10.51 8.62 -7.28
C PHE A 112 10.06 8.70 -8.73
N ILE A 113 10.48 7.75 -9.56
CA ILE A 113 9.95 7.59 -10.91
C ILE A 113 8.74 6.66 -10.88
N GLU A 114 7.61 7.12 -11.41
CA GLU A 114 6.37 6.34 -11.46
C GLU A 114 6.30 5.50 -12.73
N ASN A 115 5.70 4.30 -12.67
CA ASN A 115 5.37 3.57 -13.91
C ASN A 115 4.26 4.29 -14.69
N GLY A 116 4.36 4.29 -16.01
CA GLY A 116 3.47 5.08 -16.86
C GLY A 116 2.92 4.32 -18.05
N CYS A 117 2.13 5.03 -18.85
CA CYS A 117 1.58 4.57 -20.12
C CYS A 117 1.40 5.75 -21.08
N ASN A 118 1.22 5.46 -22.37
CA ASN A 118 0.82 6.46 -23.37
C ASN A 118 -0.66 6.29 -23.73
N GLY A 119 -1.31 7.39 -24.10
CA GLY A 119 -2.69 7.43 -24.58
C GLY A 119 -3.64 8.22 -23.69
N SER A 120 -4.93 8.04 -23.97
CA SER A 120 -6.08 8.65 -23.29
C SER A 120 -7.27 7.71 -23.32
N ASP A 121 -8.35 8.08 -22.62
CA ASP A 121 -9.63 7.37 -22.66
C ASP A 121 -10.23 7.26 -24.08
N GLU A 122 -9.82 8.15 -24.99
CA GLU A 122 -10.28 8.20 -26.37
C GLU A 122 -9.46 7.28 -27.28
N THR A 123 -8.13 7.23 -27.06
CA THR A 123 -7.21 6.44 -27.90
C THR A 123 -6.96 5.03 -27.35
N GLY A 124 -7.34 4.78 -26.10
CA GLY A 124 -6.86 3.64 -25.32
C GLY A 124 -5.43 3.85 -24.84
N TYR A 125 -4.97 2.91 -24.00
CA TYR A 125 -3.67 2.97 -23.32
C TYR A 125 -2.68 1.93 -23.86
N LEU A 126 -1.44 2.36 -24.07
CA LEU A 126 -0.35 1.55 -24.59
C LEU A 126 0.90 1.67 -23.70
N ASN A 127 1.78 0.68 -23.80
CA ASN A 127 3.06 0.72 -23.10
C ASN A 127 3.90 1.91 -23.61
N ASN A 128 4.62 2.55 -22.69
CA ASN A 128 5.69 3.50 -22.96
C ASN A 128 7.01 3.02 -22.34
N ALA A 129 8.04 3.86 -22.37
CA ALA A 129 9.36 3.54 -21.81
C ALA A 129 9.34 3.23 -20.31
N TYR A 130 8.27 3.67 -19.62
CA TYR A 130 8.08 3.57 -18.18
C TYR A 130 7.02 2.54 -17.78
N SER A 131 6.50 1.74 -18.72
CA SER A 131 5.48 0.71 -18.41
C SER A 131 6.08 -0.59 -17.90
N ASP A 132 7.34 -0.86 -18.23
CA ASP A 132 8.05 -2.05 -17.82
C ASP A 132 8.88 -1.79 -16.57
N ILE A 133 8.63 -2.58 -15.52
CA ILE A 133 9.22 -2.33 -14.20
C ILE A 133 10.74 -2.57 -14.18
N SER A 134 11.23 -3.51 -15.00
CA SER A 134 12.67 -3.79 -15.09
C SER A 134 13.41 -2.64 -15.76
N SER A 135 12.75 -2.00 -16.73
CA SER A 135 13.22 -0.76 -17.35
C SER A 135 13.26 0.38 -16.32
N LEU A 136 12.21 0.57 -15.51
CA LEU A 136 12.21 1.54 -14.41
C LEU A 136 13.35 1.32 -13.42
N LYS A 137 13.57 0.06 -13.00
CA LYS A 137 14.67 -0.31 -12.11
C LYS A 137 16.01 0.09 -12.72
N SER A 138 16.21 -0.17 -14.02
CA SER A 138 17.44 0.18 -14.72
C SER A 138 17.67 1.70 -14.77
N ILE A 139 16.61 2.49 -14.94
CA ILE A 139 16.66 3.96 -14.93
C ILE A 139 17.02 4.46 -13.52
N ALA A 140 16.38 3.95 -12.48
CA ALA A 140 16.68 4.31 -11.09
C ALA A 140 18.13 3.96 -10.72
N GLU A 141 18.59 2.77 -11.11
CA GLU A 141 19.98 2.34 -10.95
C GLU A 141 20.97 3.25 -11.68
N TYR A 142 20.66 3.65 -12.91
CA TYR A 142 21.49 4.59 -13.67
C TYR A 142 21.62 5.93 -12.96
N CYS A 143 20.49 6.53 -12.59
CA CYS A 143 20.47 7.83 -11.91
C CYS A 143 21.21 7.76 -10.57
N ASN A 144 21.02 6.70 -9.79
CA ASN A 144 21.71 6.52 -8.51
C ASN A 144 23.21 6.27 -8.63
N ARG A 145 23.74 5.85 -9.79
CA ARG A 145 25.20 5.79 -10.02
C ARG A 145 25.81 7.16 -10.26
N LEU A 146 25.00 8.13 -10.69
CA LEU A 146 25.43 9.52 -10.90
C LEU A 146 25.38 10.33 -9.60
N CYS A 147 24.50 9.94 -8.67
CA CYS A 147 24.40 10.53 -7.33
C CYS A 147 25.32 9.79 -6.34
N ASP A 148 25.89 10.49 -5.35
CA ASP A 148 26.73 9.83 -4.32
C ASP A 148 25.91 9.01 -3.29
N THR A 149 24.58 9.04 -3.41
CA THR A 149 23.65 8.34 -2.54
C THR A 149 22.42 7.88 -3.32
N ALA A 150 21.72 6.87 -2.78
CA ALA A 150 20.49 6.37 -3.38
C ALA A 150 19.35 7.38 -3.17
N ILE A 151 19.08 8.18 -4.19
CA ILE A 151 18.07 9.25 -4.19
C ILE A 151 16.85 8.82 -5.01
N VAL A 152 17.08 8.11 -6.11
CA VAL A 152 16.04 7.74 -7.06
C VAL A 152 15.40 6.41 -6.67
N GLY A 153 14.12 6.44 -6.36
CA GLY A 153 13.29 5.27 -6.07
C GLY A 153 12.19 5.07 -7.10
N ILE A 154 11.35 4.06 -6.88
CA ILE A 154 10.22 3.73 -7.76
C ILE A 154 8.89 3.95 -7.04
N SER A 155 7.95 4.55 -7.75
CA SER A 155 6.52 4.54 -7.41
C SER A 155 5.78 3.58 -8.35
N ILE A 156 4.95 2.69 -7.79
CA ILE A 156 4.00 1.93 -8.60
C ILE A 156 2.61 2.58 -8.48
N ASN A 157 2.11 3.10 -9.60
CA ASN A 157 0.71 3.40 -9.81
C ASN A 157 -0.05 2.13 -10.19
N VAL A 158 -0.91 1.68 -9.27
CA VAL A 158 -1.71 0.45 -9.46
C VAL A 158 -2.69 0.61 -10.63
N GLY A 159 -3.23 1.82 -10.83
CA GLY A 159 -4.14 2.13 -11.93
C GLY A 159 -3.53 1.98 -13.31
N TYR A 160 -2.30 2.50 -13.50
CA TYR A 160 -1.61 2.36 -14.79
C TYR A 160 -1.24 0.91 -15.08
N SER A 161 -0.83 0.15 -14.06
CA SER A 161 -0.62 -1.29 -14.23
C SER A 161 -1.91 -2.03 -14.58
N ASN A 162 -3.04 -1.65 -13.98
CA ASN A 162 -4.36 -2.19 -14.32
C ASN A 162 -4.72 -1.90 -15.80
N LEU A 163 -4.58 -0.66 -16.26
CA LEU A 163 -4.86 -0.26 -17.66
C LEU A 163 -4.05 -1.06 -18.68
N LEU A 164 -2.80 -1.38 -18.34
CA LEU A 164 -1.90 -2.15 -19.19
C LEU A 164 -1.96 -3.67 -18.95
N ALA A 165 -2.92 -4.15 -18.15
CA ALA A 165 -3.08 -5.54 -17.74
C ALA A 165 -1.78 -6.17 -17.19
N LYS A 166 -0.99 -5.39 -16.44
CA LYS A 166 0.27 -5.82 -15.83
C LYS A 166 0.02 -6.54 -14.50
N ASN A 167 0.84 -7.54 -14.23
CA ASN A 167 0.83 -8.24 -12.95
C ASN A 167 1.59 -7.40 -11.90
N VAL A 168 0.84 -6.65 -11.09
CA VAL A 168 1.40 -5.75 -10.06
C VAL A 168 2.24 -6.50 -9.02
N ARG A 169 1.87 -7.73 -8.64
CA ARG A 169 2.70 -8.54 -7.72
C ARG A 169 4.08 -8.81 -8.30
N SER A 170 4.12 -9.22 -9.56
CA SER A 170 5.38 -9.46 -10.25
C SER A 170 6.20 -8.17 -10.38
N GLN A 171 5.56 -7.02 -10.53
CA GLN A 171 6.25 -5.73 -10.52
C GLN A 171 6.87 -5.42 -9.15
N ILE A 172 6.11 -5.61 -8.07
CA ILE A 172 6.59 -5.42 -6.68
C ILE A 172 7.81 -6.32 -6.42
N ASP A 173 7.73 -7.61 -6.77
CA ASP A 173 8.85 -8.55 -6.55
C ASP A 173 10.11 -8.09 -7.30
N GLN A 174 9.98 -7.67 -8.56
CA GLN A 174 11.10 -7.26 -9.42
C GLN A 174 11.82 -5.98 -8.96
N CYS A 175 11.09 -5.05 -8.34
CA CYS A 175 11.63 -3.75 -7.92
C CYS A 175 11.69 -3.55 -6.40
N SER A 176 11.50 -4.61 -5.60
CA SER A 176 11.41 -4.54 -4.14
C SER A 176 12.48 -3.68 -3.46
N GLU A 177 13.74 -3.75 -3.91
CA GLU A 177 14.86 -2.97 -3.37
C GLU A 177 14.78 -1.46 -3.64
N TYR A 178 14.02 -1.06 -4.67
CA TYR A 178 13.85 0.33 -5.12
C TYR A 178 12.42 0.85 -4.89
N LEU A 179 11.49 -0.01 -4.48
CA LEU A 179 10.09 0.37 -4.31
C LEU A 179 9.92 1.25 -3.07
N CYS A 180 9.62 2.52 -3.29
CA CYS A 180 9.46 3.51 -2.22
C CYS A 180 8.01 3.97 -2.04
N MET A 181 7.17 3.78 -3.07
CA MET A 181 5.82 4.33 -3.08
C MET A 181 4.84 3.47 -3.86
N ILE A 182 3.60 3.49 -3.40
CA ILE A 182 2.43 3.03 -4.15
C ILE A 182 1.48 4.22 -4.32
N HIS A 183 1.12 4.53 -5.55
CA HIS A 183 -0.05 5.33 -5.87
C HIS A 183 -1.25 4.39 -6.03
N ALA A 184 -2.14 4.43 -5.05
CA ALA A 184 -3.27 3.52 -4.92
C ALA A 184 -4.53 4.11 -5.53
N ASN A 185 -4.95 3.54 -6.66
CA ASN A 185 -6.22 3.82 -7.31
C ASN A 185 -6.68 2.60 -8.11
N ASP A 186 -7.96 2.57 -8.44
CA ASP A 186 -8.63 1.44 -9.08
C ASP A 186 -9.25 1.89 -10.40
N ASN A 187 -9.11 1.05 -11.41
CA ASN A 187 -9.63 1.27 -12.76
C ASN A 187 -10.42 0.05 -13.23
N GLY A 188 -11.41 0.28 -14.10
CA GLY A 188 -12.23 -0.76 -14.73
C GLY A 188 -11.47 -1.60 -15.76
N GLY A 189 -10.27 -1.18 -16.13
CA GLY A 189 -9.39 -1.81 -17.12
C GLY A 189 -9.51 -1.24 -18.54
N VAL A 190 -10.27 -0.15 -18.73
CA VAL A 190 -10.44 0.50 -20.03
C VAL A 190 -10.13 2.00 -19.95
N TYR A 191 -10.70 2.69 -18.97
CA TYR A 191 -10.52 4.13 -18.78
C TYR A 191 -9.64 4.42 -17.56
N ASN A 192 -9.01 5.58 -17.51
CA ASN A 192 -8.25 5.99 -16.33
C ASN A 192 -9.17 6.62 -15.28
N GLU A 193 -10.05 5.81 -14.68
CA GLU A 193 -11.10 6.33 -13.80
C GLU A 193 -10.59 6.79 -12.43
N LYS A 194 -9.41 6.33 -11.99
CA LYS A 194 -8.78 6.69 -10.70
C LYS A 194 -9.76 6.63 -9.52
N GLN A 195 -10.49 5.52 -9.43
CA GLN A 195 -11.46 5.29 -8.36
C GLN A 195 -10.78 4.79 -7.09
N MET A 196 -11.50 4.76 -5.97
CA MET A 196 -10.99 4.19 -4.73
C MET A 196 -10.70 2.68 -4.89
N PRO A 197 -9.75 2.11 -4.14
CA PRO A 197 -9.59 0.66 -4.05
C PRO A 197 -10.90 -0.06 -3.72
N PHE A 198 -11.05 -1.27 -4.25
CA PHE A 198 -12.25 -2.11 -4.10
C PHE A 198 -13.52 -1.60 -4.82
N THR A 199 -13.38 -0.70 -5.80
CA THR A 199 -14.53 -0.16 -6.52
C THR A 199 -14.99 -1.07 -7.66
N PHE A 200 -14.05 -1.58 -8.46
CA PHE A 200 -14.39 -2.30 -9.68
C PHE A 200 -14.42 -3.81 -9.47
N THR A 201 -15.50 -4.44 -9.96
CA THR A 201 -15.66 -5.91 -9.92
C THR A 201 -16.06 -6.49 -11.28
N ARG A 202 -15.74 -7.77 -11.49
CA ARG A 202 -16.19 -8.62 -12.59
C ARG A 202 -17.16 -9.68 -12.09
N GLY A 203 -18.21 -9.94 -12.86
CA GLY A 203 -19.15 -11.04 -12.60
C GLY A 203 -19.78 -10.97 -11.21
N ARG A 204 -19.56 -12.01 -10.38
CA ARG A 204 -20.16 -12.17 -9.04
C ARG A 204 -19.43 -11.39 -7.93
N GLY A 205 -18.85 -10.24 -8.24
CA GLY A 205 -18.16 -9.39 -7.25
C GLY A 205 -16.66 -9.67 -7.09
N ASN A 206 -16.03 -10.37 -8.03
CA ASN A 206 -14.57 -10.55 -8.02
C ASN A 206 -13.90 -9.22 -8.36
N LEU A 207 -12.94 -8.78 -7.57
CA LEU A 207 -12.24 -7.52 -7.82
C LEU A 207 -11.52 -7.53 -9.18
N ILE A 208 -11.53 -6.40 -9.89
CA ILE A 208 -10.72 -6.25 -11.11
C ILE A 208 -9.24 -6.11 -10.73
N THR A 209 -8.96 -5.23 -9.78
CA THR A 209 -7.65 -5.08 -9.17
C THR A 209 -7.52 -6.00 -7.98
N ASP A 210 -6.52 -6.88 -8.00
CA ASP A 210 -6.28 -7.89 -6.96
C ASP A 210 -5.60 -7.29 -5.71
N TRP A 211 -6.32 -6.40 -5.03
CA TRP A 211 -5.82 -5.64 -3.89
C TRP A 211 -5.28 -6.52 -2.77
N TYR A 212 -5.95 -7.65 -2.46
CA TYR A 212 -5.51 -8.54 -1.38
C TYR A 212 -4.10 -9.06 -1.63
N HIS A 213 -3.84 -9.56 -2.83
CA HIS A 213 -2.54 -10.08 -3.20
C HIS A 213 -1.46 -9.01 -3.42
N ILE A 214 -1.85 -7.82 -3.87
CA ILE A 214 -0.94 -6.66 -3.94
C ILE A 214 -0.46 -6.32 -2.53
N ILE A 215 -1.37 -6.18 -1.57
CA ILE A 215 -1.03 -5.91 -0.16
C ILE A 215 -0.21 -7.06 0.42
N GLY A 216 -0.54 -8.31 0.10
CA GLY A 216 0.27 -9.48 0.42
C GLY A 216 1.72 -9.40 -0.04
N ALA A 217 1.93 -9.05 -1.31
CA ALA A 217 3.27 -8.89 -1.88
C ALA A 217 4.04 -7.78 -1.17
N LEU A 218 3.40 -6.66 -0.84
CA LEU A 218 4.02 -5.57 -0.08
C LEU A 218 4.40 -6.00 1.35
N ILE A 219 3.55 -6.78 2.03
CA ILE A 219 3.86 -7.34 3.35
C ILE A 219 5.08 -8.28 3.25
N LYS A 220 5.12 -9.14 2.23
CA LYS A 220 6.19 -10.11 2.01
C LYS A 220 7.57 -9.44 1.85
N ILE A 221 7.62 -8.30 1.18
CA ILE A 221 8.87 -7.51 1.02
C ILE A 221 9.12 -6.54 2.18
N GLU A 222 8.33 -6.61 3.26
CA GLU A 222 8.42 -5.74 4.43
C GLU A 222 8.33 -4.24 4.06
N PHE A 223 7.44 -3.91 3.11
CA PHE A 223 7.32 -2.56 2.57
C PHE A 223 7.07 -1.51 3.66
N SER A 224 7.95 -0.51 3.72
CA SER A 224 7.93 0.56 4.72
C SER A 224 7.77 1.96 4.11
N GLY A 225 7.49 2.05 2.81
CA GLY A 225 7.33 3.30 2.08
C GLY A 225 5.95 3.96 2.20
N TRP A 226 5.63 4.77 1.18
CA TRP A 226 4.41 5.57 1.10
C TRP A 226 3.29 4.88 0.34
N MET A 227 2.06 5.03 0.83
CA MET A 227 0.82 4.64 0.17
C MET A 227 -0.03 5.88 -0.01
N ILE A 228 -0.05 6.41 -1.23
CA ILE A 228 -0.76 7.65 -1.55
C ILE A 228 -1.97 7.30 -2.38
N PHE A 229 -3.15 7.73 -1.94
CA PHE A 229 -4.38 7.55 -2.70
C PHE A 229 -4.50 8.62 -3.78
N ASP A 230 -4.18 8.26 -5.03
CA ASP A 230 -4.44 9.09 -6.23
C ASP A 230 -5.87 8.80 -6.73
N ASN A 231 -6.87 9.32 -6.03
CA ASN A 231 -8.28 9.08 -6.37
C ASN A 231 -8.95 10.32 -6.98
N SER A 232 -8.18 11.07 -7.79
CA SER A 232 -8.62 12.29 -8.46
C SER A 232 -9.93 12.09 -9.24
N GLY A 233 -10.13 10.96 -9.91
CA GLY A 233 -11.37 10.66 -10.62
C GLY A 233 -12.58 10.43 -9.72
N THR A 234 -12.38 9.94 -8.48
CA THR A 234 -13.46 9.90 -7.46
C THR A 234 -13.85 11.32 -7.07
N PHE A 235 -12.87 12.12 -6.67
CA PHE A 235 -13.12 13.45 -6.10
C PHE A 235 -13.56 14.50 -7.12
N ALA A 236 -13.31 14.27 -8.41
CA ALA A 236 -13.87 15.08 -9.50
C ALA A 236 -15.41 15.01 -9.57
N ARG A 237 -16.05 14.00 -8.96
CA ARG A 237 -17.52 13.80 -9.02
C ARG A 237 -18.21 13.83 -7.66
N VAL A 238 -17.47 13.60 -6.57
CA VAL A 238 -18.04 13.58 -5.22
C VAL A 238 -18.47 15.00 -4.81
N PRO A 239 -19.75 15.20 -4.40
CA PRO A 239 -20.19 16.47 -3.83
C PRO A 239 -19.35 16.85 -2.61
N GLU A 240 -19.06 18.14 -2.46
CA GLU A 240 -18.20 18.66 -1.39
C GLU A 240 -18.61 18.18 0.01
N GLU A 241 -19.92 18.18 0.30
CA GLU A 241 -20.49 17.76 1.60
C GLU A 241 -20.20 16.29 1.97
N LEU A 242 -19.85 15.45 0.98
CA LEU A 242 -19.56 14.03 1.15
C LEU A 242 -18.05 13.73 1.17
N GLN A 243 -17.19 14.67 0.79
CA GLN A 243 -15.76 14.39 0.62
C GLN A 243 -15.10 13.82 1.88
N THR A 244 -15.45 14.35 3.06
CA THR A 244 -14.89 13.86 4.33
C THR A 244 -15.24 12.38 4.55
N GLN A 245 -16.42 11.94 4.15
CA GLN A 245 -16.93 10.59 4.31
C GLN A 245 -16.22 9.64 3.35
N TYR A 246 -15.97 10.06 2.10
CA TYR A 246 -15.14 9.31 1.16
C TYR A 246 -13.70 9.18 1.67
N VAL A 247 -13.10 10.26 2.19
CA VAL A 247 -11.77 10.19 2.81
C VAL A 247 -11.77 9.24 4.03
N ARG A 248 -12.83 9.23 4.85
CA ARG A 248 -12.95 8.27 5.96
C ARG A 248 -12.97 6.82 5.48
N MET A 249 -13.55 6.55 4.32
CA MET A 249 -13.50 5.21 3.70
C MET A 249 -12.06 4.85 3.30
N LEU A 250 -11.33 5.76 2.65
CA LEU A 250 -9.91 5.56 2.33
C LEU A 250 -9.07 5.31 3.59
N HIS A 251 -9.31 6.08 4.66
CA HIS A 251 -8.61 5.89 5.92
C HIS A 251 -8.97 4.56 6.60
N ALA A 252 -10.21 4.07 6.46
CA ALA A 252 -10.60 2.75 6.94
C ALA A 252 -9.88 1.63 6.16
N ILE A 253 -9.67 1.78 4.86
CA ILE A 253 -8.86 0.87 4.04
C ILE A 253 -7.42 0.83 4.56
N VAL A 254 -6.80 1.99 4.85
CA VAL A 254 -5.46 2.03 5.45
C VAL A 254 -5.41 1.27 6.77
N LYS A 255 -6.41 1.43 7.65
CA LYS A 255 -6.46 0.71 8.93
C LYS A 255 -6.54 -0.80 8.73
N GLU A 256 -7.33 -1.25 7.76
CA GLU A 256 -7.39 -2.67 7.40
C GLU A 256 -6.02 -3.18 6.95
N TRP A 257 -5.40 -2.52 5.97
CA TRP A 257 -4.09 -2.92 5.45
C TRP A 257 -3.01 -2.87 6.51
N GLN A 258 -2.93 -1.80 7.31
CA GLN A 258 -1.97 -1.67 8.41
C GLN A 258 -2.14 -2.78 9.46
N GLY A 259 -3.37 -3.25 9.68
CA GLY A 259 -3.67 -4.40 10.53
C GLY A 259 -3.01 -5.69 10.04
N GLN A 260 -2.88 -5.85 8.72
CA GLN A 260 -2.19 -6.98 8.08
C GLN A 260 -0.67 -6.82 8.10
N PHE A 261 -0.15 -5.63 7.76
CA PHE A 261 1.28 -5.33 7.85
C PHE A 261 1.87 -5.60 9.24
N THR A 262 1.10 -5.31 10.29
CA THR A 262 1.53 -5.50 11.68
C THR A 262 1.12 -6.83 12.28
N PHE A 263 0.45 -7.70 11.52
CA PHE A 263 -0.08 -8.97 12.04
C PHE A 263 1.01 -9.83 12.66
N VAL A 264 2.12 -10.04 11.95
CA VAL A 264 3.24 -10.86 12.43
C VAL A 264 3.79 -10.30 13.74
N GLU A 265 4.11 -9.01 13.79
CA GLU A 265 4.67 -8.37 14.98
C GLU A 265 3.68 -8.40 16.17
N ARG A 266 2.44 -8.00 15.93
CA ARG A 266 1.41 -7.85 16.98
C ARG A 266 0.88 -9.19 17.48
N VAL A 267 0.80 -10.19 16.61
CA VAL A 267 0.10 -11.45 16.88
C VAL A 267 1.06 -12.62 17.04
N LEU A 268 2.01 -12.80 16.12
CA LEU A 268 2.84 -14.00 16.06
C LEU A 268 4.17 -13.89 16.80
N ASN A 269 4.81 -12.71 16.79
CA ASN A 269 6.12 -12.48 17.39
C ASN A 269 6.04 -12.37 18.93
N LYS A 270 5.67 -13.48 19.57
CA LYS A 270 5.49 -13.63 21.01
C LYS A 270 6.28 -14.85 21.49
N PRO A 271 7.61 -14.74 21.64
CA PRO A 271 8.49 -15.90 21.88
C PRO A 271 8.14 -16.68 23.16
N ASP A 272 7.58 -16.00 24.17
CA ASP A 272 7.17 -16.62 25.43
C ASP A 272 5.80 -17.30 25.38
N LYS A 273 5.11 -17.25 24.23
CA LYS A 273 3.77 -17.82 24.07
C LYS A 273 3.76 -18.99 23.08
N LYS A 274 3.00 -20.02 23.44
CA LYS A 274 2.66 -21.16 22.58
C LYS A 274 1.58 -20.72 21.59
N LEU A 275 1.95 -20.64 20.32
CA LEU A 275 1.03 -20.39 19.23
C LEU A 275 0.11 -21.60 19.02
N ILE A 276 -1.20 -21.39 19.07
CA ILE A 276 -2.21 -22.42 18.83
C ILE A 276 -3.12 -21.94 17.71
N LEU A 277 -3.23 -22.71 16.64
CA LEU A 277 -4.10 -22.38 15.51
C LEU A 277 -5.46 -23.04 15.67
N PHE A 278 -6.53 -22.28 15.52
CA PHE A 278 -7.89 -22.81 15.51
C PHE A 278 -8.37 -22.98 14.08
N GLY A 279 -8.37 -24.22 13.63
CA GLY A 279 -8.68 -24.65 12.27
C GLY A 279 -7.57 -25.55 11.75
N ALA A 280 -7.95 -26.70 11.19
CA ALA A 280 -7.01 -27.62 10.58
C ALA A 280 -7.31 -27.85 9.08
N GLY A 281 -8.02 -26.92 8.43
CA GLY A 281 -8.44 -26.97 7.02
C GLY A 281 -7.41 -26.40 6.04
N GLN A 282 -7.87 -25.93 4.87
CA GLN A 282 -7.02 -25.33 3.84
C GLN A 282 -6.20 -24.14 4.37
N MET A 283 -6.84 -23.26 5.15
CA MET A 283 -6.20 -22.10 5.75
C MET A 283 -4.98 -22.43 6.64
N LEU A 284 -4.95 -23.64 7.24
CA LEU A 284 -3.76 -24.12 7.97
C LEU A 284 -2.61 -24.42 7.00
N TRP A 285 -2.89 -24.99 5.82
CA TRP A 285 -1.88 -25.19 4.79
C TRP A 285 -1.28 -23.86 4.35
N ASP A 286 -2.14 -22.87 4.10
CA ASP A 286 -1.73 -21.55 3.62
C ASP A 286 -0.90 -20.82 4.69
N TYR A 287 -1.31 -20.91 5.96
CA TYR A 287 -0.50 -20.43 7.08
C TYR A 287 0.87 -21.11 7.11
N MET A 288 0.91 -22.43 6.97
CA MET A 288 2.16 -23.19 7.08
C MET A 288 3.12 -22.89 5.93
N ASP A 289 2.61 -22.68 4.72
CA ASP A 289 3.40 -22.31 3.54
C ASP A 289 4.11 -20.96 3.71
N VAL A 290 3.39 -19.98 4.25
CA VAL A 290 3.86 -18.58 4.29
C VAL A 290 4.59 -18.25 5.60
N LEU A 291 4.08 -18.75 6.73
CA LEU A 291 4.51 -18.34 8.07
C LEU A 291 5.00 -19.50 8.94
N GLY A 292 4.63 -20.75 8.62
CA GLY A 292 4.88 -21.93 9.45
C GLY A 292 6.35 -22.20 9.77
N ASN A 293 7.26 -21.88 8.85
CA ASN A 293 8.70 -22.07 9.08
C ASN A 293 9.26 -21.10 10.15
N LYS A 294 8.79 -19.84 10.15
CA LYS A 294 9.24 -18.82 11.11
C LYS A 294 8.45 -18.88 12.43
N PHE A 295 7.16 -19.19 12.34
CA PHE A 295 6.22 -19.20 13.46
C PHE A 295 5.47 -20.55 13.50
N PRO A 296 6.16 -21.65 13.83
CA PRO A 296 5.54 -22.96 13.88
C PRO A 296 4.50 -23.03 15.01
N PRO A 297 3.29 -23.54 14.74
CA PRO A 297 2.29 -23.71 15.79
C PRO A 297 2.66 -24.84 16.74
N TYR A 298 2.37 -24.64 18.03
CA TYR A 298 2.54 -25.65 19.07
C TYR A 298 1.59 -26.84 18.87
N PHE A 299 0.35 -26.55 18.48
CA PHE A 299 -0.61 -27.51 17.91
C PHE A 299 -1.74 -26.73 17.23
N ALA A 300 -2.57 -27.45 16.47
CA ALA A 300 -3.82 -26.93 15.93
C ALA A 300 -5.01 -27.57 16.65
N VAL A 301 -6.15 -26.89 16.67
CA VAL A 301 -7.44 -27.46 17.11
C VAL A 301 -8.49 -27.35 16.03
N ASP A 302 -9.46 -28.26 16.03
CA ASP A 302 -10.57 -28.23 15.07
C ASP A 302 -11.84 -28.75 15.73
N ASN A 303 -13.02 -28.29 15.32
CA ASN A 303 -14.30 -28.81 15.82
C ASN A 303 -14.64 -30.19 15.21
N GLY A 304 -14.06 -30.51 14.05
CA GLY A 304 -14.21 -31.78 13.37
C GLY A 304 -13.46 -32.90 14.07
N LYS A 305 -14.19 -33.71 14.85
CA LYS A 305 -13.65 -34.87 15.60
C LYS A 305 -12.80 -35.83 14.77
N MET A 306 -13.12 -35.97 13.48
CA MET A 306 -12.41 -36.84 12.55
C MET A 306 -10.93 -36.46 12.36
N ARG A 307 -10.54 -35.21 12.67
CA ARG A 307 -9.15 -34.75 12.57
C ARG A 307 -8.35 -34.93 13.86
N TRP A 308 -9.00 -35.19 15.00
CA TRP A 308 -8.31 -35.25 16.30
C TRP A 308 -7.34 -36.43 16.35
N GLY A 309 -6.13 -36.18 16.86
CA GLY A 309 -5.05 -37.17 16.90
C GLY A 309 -4.35 -37.39 15.56
N THR A 310 -4.72 -36.64 14.52
CA THR A 310 -4.00 -36.65 13.24
C THR A 310 -2.96 -35.52 13.18
N LYS A 311 -2.13 -35.52 12.13
CA LYS A 311 -1.22 -34.43 11.79
C LYS A 311 -1.63 -33.80 10.47
N VAL A 312 -1.66 -32.47 10.42
CA VAL A 312 -1.85 -31.69 9.18
C VAL A 312 -0.62 -30.81 9.02
N CYS A 313 0.07 -30.89 7.88
CA CYS A 313 1.35 -30.20 7.66
C CYS A 313 2.39 -30.47 8.77
N GLY A 314 2.35 -31.65 9.40
CA GLY A 314 3.21 -32.01 10.55
C GLY A 314 2.72 -31.52 11.92
N VAL A 315 1.70 -30.65 11.96
CA VAL A 315 1.11 -30.08 13.18
C VAL A 315 0.07 -31.01 13.77
N ASP A 316 0.18 -31.32 15.06
CA ASP A 316 -0.81 -32.14 15.78
C ASP A 316 -2.16 -31.43 15.88
N VAL A 317 -3.24 -32.16 15.58
CA VAL A 317 -4.61 -31.63 15.67
C VAL A 317 -5.32 -32.20 16.88
N LYS A 318 -5.86 -31.32 17.72
CA LYS A 318 -6.54 -31.66 18.99
C LYS A 318 -7.97 -31.15 19.04
N ALA A 319 -8.70 -31.58 20.07
CA ALA A 319 -9.99 -30.99 20.40
C ALA A 319 -9.81 -29.56 20.94
N PRO A 320 -10.79 -28.66 20.77
CA PRO A 320 -10.71 -27.28 21.26
C PRO A 320 -10.43 -27.15 22.77
N SER A 321 -10.91 -28.11 23.58
CA SER A 321 -10.67 -28.13 25.03
C SER A 321 -9.18 -28.17 25.38
N ALA A 322 -8.33 -28.73 24.51
CA ALA A 322 -6.88 -28.81 24.72
C ALA A 322 -6.20 -27.43 24.79
N ILE A 323 -6.87 -26.35 24.34
CA ILE A 323 -6.39 -24.97 24.55
C ILE A 323 -6.24 -24.67 26.05
N LEU A 324 -7.16 -25.20 26.87
CA LEU A 324 -7.21 -24.91 28.31
C LEU A 324 -6.12 -25.64 29.10
N ASP A 325 -5.52 -26.69 28.52
CA ASP A 325 -4.36 -27.38 29.10
C ASP A 325 -3.10 -26.50 29.05
N VAL A 326 -3.11 -25.45 28.21
CA VAL A 326 -2.05 -24.43 28.17
C VAL A 326 -2.43 -23.26 29.09
N PRO A 327 -1.55 -22.86 30.03
CA PRO A 327 -1.81 -21.74 30.92
C PRO A 327 -2.19 -20.46 30.18
N ALA A 328 -3.11 -19.67 30.74
CA ALA A 328 -3.69 -18.51 30.07
C ALA A 328 -2.63 -17.46 29.65
N GLN A 329 -1.58 -17.29 30.45
CA GLN A 329 -0.47 -16.39 30.19
C GLN A 329 0.48 -16.89 29.07
N GLU A 330 0.50 -18.20 28.83
CA GLU A 330 1.37 -18.85 27.84
C GLU A 330 0.68 -19.06 26.49
N ARG A 331 -0.64 -18.97 26.38
CA ARG A 331 -1.36 -19.25 25.13
C ARG A 331 -1.43 -18.03 24.20
N ASN A 332 -1.21 -18.26 22.91
CA ASN A 332 -1.50 -17.33 21.83
C ASN A 332 -2.39 -18.02 20.81
N VAL A 333 -3.70 -17.77 20.86
CA VAL A 333 -4.67 -18.45 20.00
C VAL A 333 -4.97 -17.59 18.77
N VAL A 334 -4.85 -18.17 17.59
CA VAL A 334 -5.15 -17.51 16.32
C VAL A 334 -6.16 -18.34 15.56
N ILE A 335 -7.29 -17.73 15.20
CA ILE A 335 -8.28 -18.36 14.33
C ILE A 335 -7.68 -18.45 12.93
N CYS A 336 -7.61 -19.68 12.44
CA CYS A 336 -7.07 -20.10 11.14
C CYS A 336 -8.17 -20.90 10.41
N CYS A 337 -9.36 -20.29 10.32
CA CYS A 337 -10.54 -20.87 9.71
C CYS A 337 -11.51 -19.78 9.24
N MET A 338 -12.20 -20.01 8.13
CA MET A 338 -13.21 -19.09 7.57
C MET A 338 -14.43 -18.85 8.48
N TYR A 339 -14.73 -19.76 9.42
CA TYR A 339 -15.87 -19.64 10.33
C TYR A 339 -15.56 -18.75 11.53
N TYR A 340 -15.02 -17.55 11.28
CA TYR A 340 -14.48 -16.65 12.30
C TYR A 340 -15.49 -16.36 13.41
N ASP A 341 -16.71 -15.92 13.07
CA ASP A 341 -17.70 -15.51 14.08
C ASP A 341 -18.09 -16.64 15.02
N ALA A 342 -18.33 -17.84 14.47
CA ALA A 342 -18.70 -19.01 15.26
C ALA A 342 -17.57 -19.46 16.19
N ILE A 343 -16.34 -19.48 15.70
CA ILE A 343 -15.16 -19.86 16.47
C ILE A 343 -14.83 -18.78 17.51
N SER A 344 -14.98 -17.49 17.17
CA SER A 344 -14.80 -16.37 18.08
C SER A 344 -15.78 -16.46 19.26
N ALA A 345 -17.05 -16.76 18.99
CA ALA A 345 -18.06 -16.96 20.03
C ALA A 345 -17.71 -18.15 20.95
N GLN A 346 -17.27 -19.26 20.37
CA GLN A 346 -16.81 -20.44 21.13
C GLN A 346 -15.62 -20.10 22.04
N LEU A 347 -14.59 -19.44 21.51
CA LEU A 347 -13.40 -19.07 22.27
C LEU A 347 -13.72 -18.06 23.38
N LYS A 348 -14.61 -17.09 23.13
CA LYS A 348 -15.11 -16.16 24.15
C LYS A 348 -15.84 -16.91 25.28
N ALA A 349 -16.69 -17.87 24.94
CA ALA A 349 -17.38 -18.71 25.95
C ALA A 349 -16.40 -19.56 26.78
N MET A 350 -15.25 -19.92 26.22
CA MET A 350 -14.16 -20.61 26.90
C MET A 350 -13.23 -19.67 27.70
N GLY A 351 -13.45 -18.36 27.67
CA GLY A 351 -12.58 -17.37 28.30
C GLY A 351 -11.19 -17.27 27.63
N VAL A 352 -11.13 -17.51 26.32
CA VAL A 352 -9.89 -17.51 25.53
C VAL A 352 -9.81 -16.27 24.64
N GLU A 353 -8.79 -15.44 24.89
CA GLU A 353 -8.41 -14.37 23.99
C GLU A 353 -7.83 -14.94 22.69
N HIS A 354 -8.13 -14.29 21.58
CA HIS A 354 -7.71 -14.76 20.26
C HIS A 354 -7.50 -13.61 19.27
N SER A 355 -6.76 -13.91 18.20
CA SER A 355 -6.61 -13.07 17.02
C SER A 355 -7.10 -13.82 15.77
N GLU A 356 -7.16 -13.15 14.64
CA GLU A 356 -7.57 -13.70 13.35
C GLU A 356 -6.40 -13.68 12.37
N PHE A 357 -6.14 -14.81 11.71
CA PHE A 357 -5.32 -14.84 10.50
C PHE A 357 -6.22 -14.63 9.29
N GLN A 358 -5.79 -13.88 8.28
CA GLN A 358 -6.52 -13.70 7.02
C GLN A 358 -5.65 -14.18 5.86
N ASP A 359 -5.95 -15.37 5.38
CA ASP A 359 -5.21 -16.08 4.32
C ASP A 359 -5.35 -15.40 2.97
N ARG A 360 -6.49 -14.77 2.66
CA ARG A 360 -6.76 -14.07 1.41
C ARG A 360 -5.70 -13.04 0.97
N TYR A 361 -4.87 -12.53 1.88
CA TYR A 361 -3.75 -11.64 1.53
C TYR A 361 -2.52 -12.39 1.03
N PHE A 362 -2.43 -13.70 1.24
CA PHE A 362 -1.25 -14.50 0.97
C PHE A 362 -1.48 -15.61 -0.08
N VAL A 363 -2.74 -16.02 -0.33
CA VAL A 363 -3.12 -17.14 -1.23
C VAL A 363 -4.17 -16.81 -2.27
#